data_AF-A0A9W4JDD0-F1
#
_entry.id   AF-A0A9W4JDD0-F1
#
_cell.length_a   1.000
_cell.length_b   1.000
_cell.length_c   1.000
_cell.angle_alpha   90.00
_cell.angle_beta   90.00
_cell.angle_gamma   90.00
#
_symmetry.space_group_name_H-M   'P 1'
#
loop_
_entity.id
_entity.type
_entity.pdbx_description
1 polymer ?
#
loop_
_entity_poly.entity_id
_entity_poly.type
_entity_poly.pdbx_seq_one_letter_code
_entity_poly.pdbx_strand_id
1 'polypeptide(L)'
;MWFYRPILLCEVTGTAETQILTSTQENKPCLSYKPKSSTRRVDRWLDFVVQIAGSAPVLLFILCGLFVWAFIGIHYSKTDEWVAIISDVQAILCYVFDSLLMRQILREHSDSTTIMAEIKSRSSSNSRMFAELKKRLGQDTTTRIVNMCKDEPLQPLDPSLKAHSFFARCMIFSAKVFGHINTVALYWVAIAIWLGFGHSCGWTNRWQLYINDSTSALMVFVFALLTCLRECYSKCTMTCVDAIFRTDATIELKLRELNQDQLPNLPEIVSPRKEGCFQTAIYYYADLIGTLVGIVILVLVIIAWVAAGPIFKHDRTWWLFIGTYAGLVGLFDSFVLRNIQAKVHDSISDQTQLVRACDEQIFADLSMPLPPLSTHSHHSLTHRLSRSMDKISSHLLMVVAGLILTIGCIMASSMMHWSVTGQLISNVPPSIIETFFMIILITGQNDADAKARIELTNIYHRRQRLLSFVVNARGQVGPA
;
A
#
# COMPACT_ATOMS: atom_id res chain seq x y z
N MET A 1 -2.53 21.52 -22.19
CA MET A 1 -2.68 20.45 -21.18
C MET A 1 -1.51 19.46 -21.25
N TRP A 2 -0.26 19.95 -21.31
CA TRP A 2 0.94 19.19 -21.71
C TRP A 2 2.04 19.12 -20.62
N PHE A 3 1.70 19.23 -19.32
CA PHE A 3 2.73 19.25 -18.26
C PHE A 3 2.40 18.44 -17.00
N TYR A 4 1.36 17.60 -16.99
CA TYR A 4 1.07 16.73 -15.86
C TYR A 4 1.29 15.27 -16.26
N ARG A 5 2.23 14.57 -15.59
CA ARG A 5 2.40 13.12 -15.69
C ARG A 5 2.01 12.52 -14.34
N PRO A 6 1.18 11.46 -14.32
CA PRO A 6 0.78 10.82 -13.08
C PRO A 6 1.97 10.12 -12.44
N ILE A 7 1.98 10.02 -11.10
CA ILE A 7 3.10 9.48 -10.31
C ILE A 7 3.58 8.11 -10.81
N LEU A 8 2.65 7.24 -11.23
CA LEU A 8 2.92 5.88 -11.73
C LEU A 8 3.64 5.85 -13.10
N LEU A 9 3.65 6.97 -13.84
CA LEU A 9 4.30 7.12 -15.14
C LEU A 9 5.53 8.04 -15.09
N CYS A 10 5.98 8.40 -13.89
CA CYS A 10 7.18 9.19 -13.70
C CYS A 10 8.43 8.29 -13.69
N GLU A 11 9.48 8.74 -14.34
CA GLU A 11 10.81 8.16 -14.16
C GLU A 11 11.35 8.60 -12.80
N VAL A 12 11.94 7.64 -12.09
CA VAL A 12 12.53 7.88 -10.77
C VAL A 12 14.03 7.68 -10.88
N THR A 13 14.79 8.73 -10.60
CA THR A 13 16.25 8.66 -10.49
C THR A 13 16.64 8.52 -9.03
N GLY A 14 17.31 7.43 -8.70
CA GLY A 14 17.88 7.17 -7.38
C GLY A 14 19.40 7.17 -7.44
N THR A 15 20.05 7.76 -6.45
CA THR A 15 21.51 7.68 -6.28
C THR A 15 21.80 7.49 -4.82
N ALA A 16 22.47 6.38 -4.50
CA ALA A 16 22.86 6.10 -3.13
C ALA A 16 23.98 7.05 -2.70
N GLU A 17 23.86 7.62 -1.50
CA GLU A 17 24.92 8.46 -0.92
C GLU A 17 26.24 7.67 -0.87
N THR A 18 27.28 8.26 -1.45
CA THR A 18 28.61 7.66 -1.58
C THR A 18 29.33 7.70 -0.23
N GLN A 19 29.86 6.56 0.21
CA GLN A 19 30.66 6.52 1.44
C GLN A 19 32.07 7.05 1.16
N ILE A 20 32.47 8.13 1.85
CA ILE A 20 33.77 8.80 1.67
C ILE A 20 34.72 8.38 2.80
N LEU A 21 36.00 8.16 2.47
CA LEU A 21 37.03 7.68 3.40
C LEU A 21 37.58 8.78 4.34
N THR A 22 37.31 10.06 4.08
CA THR A 22 37.94 11.19 4.77
C THR A 22 37.15 11.65 6.00
N SER A 23 37.72 11.38 7.19
CA SER A 23 37.30 11.91 8.50
C SER A 23 37.58 13.42 8.61
N THR A 24 36.73 14.25 8.02
CA THR A 24 36.51 15.61 8.52
C THR A 24 35.21 15.61 9.31
N GLN A 25 35.17 16.32 10.44
CA GLN A 25 34.13 16.24 11.48
C GLN A 25 32.69 16.54 10.98
N GLU A 26 32.55 17.08 9.76
CA GLU A 26 31.29 17.35 9.06
C GLU A 26 30.73 16.16 8.25
N ASN A 27 31.53 15.13 7.94
CA ASN A 27 31.15 13.99 7.09
C ASN A 27 31.15 12.67 7.87
N LYS A 28 30.18 12.47 8.77
CA LYS A 28 29.93 11.13 9.33
C LYS A 28 29.30 10.22 8.26
N PRO A 29 29.75 8.96 8.10
CA PRO A 29 29.19 8.04 7.12
C PRO A 29 27.68 7.87 7.37
N CYS A 30 26.87 8.18 6.36
CA CYS A 30 25.43 7.98 6.43
C CYS A 30 25.15 6.48 6.25
N LEU A 31 25.09 5.76 7.36
CA LEU A 31 24.82 4.32 7.39
C LEU A 31 23.32 4.02 7.24
N SER A 32 22.45 4.94 7.66
CA SER A 32 21.00 4.72 7.65
C SER A 32 20.31 5.27 6.41
N TYR A 33 19.17 4.66 6.06
CA TYR A 33 18.29 5.20 5.03
C TYR A 33 17.62 6.49 5.53
N LYS A 34 17.65 7.55 4.72
CA LYS A 34 16.94 8.81 4.99
C LYS A 34 15.75 8.90 4.04
N PRO A 35 14.50 8.80 4.53
CA PRO A 35 13.32 8.97 3.70
C PRO A 35 13.35 10.33 3.00
N LYS A 36 13.22 10.34 1.67
CA LYS A 36 13.12 11.59 0.90
C LYS A 36 11.72 12.16 1.04
N SER A 37 11.61 13.38 1.57
CA SER A 37 10.33 14.07 1.63
C SER A 37 9.90 14.58 0.26
N SER A 38 8.59 14.62 0.00
CA SER A 38 8.06 15.24 -1.21
C SER A 38 8.55 16.70 -1.35
N THR A 39 8.89 17.09 -2.58
CA THR A 39 9.44 18.42 -2.89
C THR A 39 8.43 19.53 -2.63
N ARG A 40 7.16 19.28 -2.98
CA ARG A 40 6.07 20.26 -2.84
C ARG A 40 5.57 20.31 -1.38
N ARG A 41 5.38 21.52 -0.85
CA ARG A 41 4.90 21.72 0.54
C ARG A 41 3.50 21.15 0.77
N VAL A 42 2.62 21.29 -0.23
CA VAL A 42 1.26 20.76 -0.17
C VAL A 42 1.29 19.24 -0.08
N ASP A 43 2.10 18.57 -0.91
CA ASP A 43 2.24 17.12 -0.85
C ASP A 43 2.73 16.65 0.51
N ARG A 44 3.67 17.37 1.14
CA ARG A 44 4.12 17.09 2.51
C ARG A 44 3.00 17.23 3.54
N TRP A 45 2.14 18.25 3.40
CA TRP A 45 1.00 18.42 4.30
C TRP A 45 -0.02 17.30 4.13
N LEU A 46 -0.32 16.90 2.89
CA LEU A 46 -1.18 15.75 2.61
C LEU A 46 -0.61 14.45 3.17
N ASP A 47 0.69 14.22 2.98
CA ASP A 47 1.38 13.05 3.50
C ASP A 47 1.33 12.99 5.05
N PHE A 48 1.34 14.15 5.70
CA PHE A 48 1.15 14.27 7.15
C PHE A 48 -0.29 13.95 7.58
N VAL A 49 -1.30 14.46 6.88
CA VAL A 49 -2.72 14.14 7.13
C VAL A 49 -2.95 12.63 6.97
N VAL A 50 -2.38 12.03 5.93
CA VAL A 50 -2.43 10.59 5.67
C VAL A 50 -1.79 9.77 6.80
N GLN A 51 -0.65 10.22 7.33
CA GLN A 51 -0.01 9.56 8.48
C GLN A 51 -0.85 9.67 9.75
N ILE A 52 -1.50 10.82 9.99
CA ILE A 52 -2.43 10.98 11.10
C ILE A 52 -3.62 10.05 10.92
N ALA A 53 -4.22 9.99 9.73
CA ALA A 53 -5.37 9.14 9.45
C ALA A 53 -5.07 7.64 9.66
N GLY A 54 -3.85 7.20 9.35
CA GLY A 54 -3.36 5.84 9.62
C GLY A 54 -2.90 5.59 11.06
N SER A 55 -3.03 6.56 11.97
CA SER A 55 -2.53 6.42 13.33
C SER A 55 -3.49 5.63 14.25
N ALA A 56 -2.93 4.96 15.25
CA ALA A 56 -3.70 4.22 16.25
C ALA A 56 -4.78 5.06 16.96
N PRO A 57 -4.51 6.32 17.38
CA PRO A 57 -5.52 7.16 18.02
C PRO A 57 -6.73 7.44 17.11
N VAL A 58 -6.52 7.65 15.81
CA VAL A 58 -7.62 7.91 14.87
C VAL A 58 -8.49 6.69 14.69
N LEU A 59 -7.89 5.49 14.55
CA LEU A 59 -8.65 4.25 14.50
C LEU A 59 -9.50 4.04 15.77
N LEU A 60 -8.92 4.26 16.95
CA LEU A 60 -9.65 4.15 18.22
C LEU A 60 -10.76 5.19 18.33
N PHE A 61 -10.53 6.42 17.87
CA PHE A 61 -11.55 7.47 17.83
C PHE A 61 -12.73 7.07 16.93
N ILE A 62 -12.47 6.53 15.74
CA ILE A 62 -13.51 6.06 14.81
C ILE A 62 -14.27 4.88 15.43
N LEU A 63 -13.57 3.92 16.03
CA LEU A 63 -14.20 2.82 16.74
C LEU A 63 -15.11 3.31 17.88
N CYS A 64 -14.63 4.24 18.70
CA CYS A 64 -15.45 4.87 19.74
C CYS A 64 -16.68 5.56 19.14
N GLY A 65 -16.53 6.30 18.03
CA GLY A 65 -17.64 6.92 17.32
C GLY A 65 -18.66 5.91 16.82
N LEU A 66 -18.22 4.80 16.23
CA LEU A 66 -19.09 3.72 15.78
C LEU A 66 -19.79 3.01 16.96
N PHE A 67 -19.11 2.79 18.09
CA PHE A 67 -19.77 2.23 19.28
C PHE A 67 -20.81 3.19 19.84
N VAL A 68 -20.48 4.47 19.98
CA VAL A 68 -21.43 5.50 20.43
C VAL A 68 -22.65 5.53 19.50
N TRP A 69 -22.43 5.47 18.19
CA TRP A 69 -23.51 5.36 17.21
C TRP A 69 -24.36 4.10 17.44
N ALA A 70 -23.74 2.92 17.56
CA ALA A 70 -24.47 1.67 17.76
C ALA A 70 -25.33 1.71 19.03
N PHE A 71 -24.80 2.26 20.13
CA PHE A 71 -25.53 2.35 21.40
C PHE A 71 -26.65 3.40 21.36
N ILE A 72 -26.43 4.58 20.77
CA ILE A 72 -27.48 5.60 20.62
C ILE A 72 -28.55 5.13 19.62
N GLY A 73 -28.14 4.43 18.57
CA GLY A 73 -29.01 3.85 17.55
C GLY A 73 -30.04 2.88 18.12
N ILE A 74 -29.77 2.18 19.22
CA ILE A 74 -30.77 1.34 19.89
C ILE A 74 -32.00 2.17 20.30
N HIS A 75 -31.79 3.38 20.83
CA HIS A 75 -32.88 4.26 21.28
C HIS A 75 -33.59 4.97 20.12
N TYR A 76 -32.83 5.44 19.14
CA TYR A 76 -33.35 6.26 18.03
C TYR A 76 -33.62 5.49 16.73
N SER A 77 -33.46 4.16 16.73
CA SER A 77 -33.69 3.27 15.58
C SER A 77 -35.06 3.44 14.91
N LYS A 78 -36.04 3.96 15.64
CA LYS A 78 -37.40 4.16 15.13
C LYS A 78 -37.53 5.35 14.18
N THR A 79 -36.63 6.33 14.27
CA THR A 79 -36.69 7.58 13.51
C THR A 79 -35.88 7.47 12.22
N ASP A 80 -36.54 7.58 11.06
CA ASP A 80 -35.88 7.50 9.75
C ASP A 80 -34.83 8.62 9.56
N GLU A 81 -35.02 9.79 10.17
CA GLU A 81 -34.09 10.93 10.11
C GLU A 81 -32.74 10.61 10.78
N TRP A 82 -32.75 9.85 11.89
CA TRP A 82 -31.52 9.44 12.58
C TRP A 82 -30.65 8.56 11.67
N VAL A 83 -31.26 7.60 10.99
CA VAL A 83 -30.58 6.67 10.07
C VAL A 83 -30.02 7.42 8.86
N ALA A 84 -30.76 8.39 8.32
CA ALA A 84 -30.31 9.19 7.19
C ALA A 84 -29.09 10.07 7.55
N ILE A 85 -29.17 10.84 8.64
CA ILE A 85 -28.10 11.75 9.06
C ILE A 85 -26.79 11.01 9.28
N ILE A 86 -26.83 9.88 9.98
CA ILE A 86 -25.60 9.12 10.28
C ILE A 86 -25.03 8.49 9.00
N SER A 87 -25.89 7.93 8.14
CA SER A 87 -25.45 7.38 6.87
C SER A 87 -24.70 8.41 6.03
N ASP A 88 -25.11 9.69 6.05
CA ASP A 88 -24.44 10.74 5.29
C ASP A 88 -23.10 11.15 5.90
N VAL A 89 -23.01 11.21 7.23
CA VAL A 89 -21.72 11.41 7.92
C VAL A 89 -20.75 10.29 7.55
N GLN A 90 -21.21 9.03 7.54
CA GLN A 90 -20.38 7.90 7.14
C GLN A 90 -19.97 7.98 5.68
N ALA A 91 -20.89 8.35 4.77
CA ALA A 91 -20.59 8.52 3.35
C ALA A 91 -19.50 9.58 3.10
N ILE A 92 -19.57 10.72 3.80
CA ILE A 92 -18.52 11.75 3.74
C ILE A 92 -17.19 11.20 4.25
N LEU A 93 -17.20 10.46 5.37
CA LEU A 93 -15.99 9.85 5.91
C LEU A 93 -15.38 8.82 4.95
N CYS A 94 -16.17 7.93 4.36
CA CYS A 94 -15.73 6.95 3.37
C CYS A 94 -15.03 7.64 2.19
N TYR A 95 -15.64 8.70 1.65
CA TYR A 95 -15.06 9.44 0.55
C TYR A 95 -13.71 10.11 0.90
N VAL A 96 -13.61 10.67 2.12
CA VAL A 96 -12.33 11.18 2.63
C VAL A 96 -11.29 10.05 2.70
N PHE A 97 -11.67 8.90 3.25
CA PHE A 97 -10.78 7.75 3.39
C PHE A 97 -10.36 7.15 2.06
N ASP A 98 -11.22 7.10 1.04
CA ASP A 98 -10.86 6.68 -0.31
C ASP A 98 -9.73 7.53 -0.89
N SER A 99 -9.87 8.85 -0.77
CA SER A 99 -8.86 9.80 -1.23
C SER A 99 -7.53 9.61 -0.50
N LEU A 100 -7.59 9.43 0.83
CA LEU A 100 -6.41 9.19 1.66
C LEU A 100 -5.75 7.84 1.35
N LEU A 101 -6.54 6.80 1.11
CA LEU A 101 -6.07 5.45 0.80
C LEU A 101 -5.40 5.41 -0.58
N MET A 102 -5.99 6.07 -1.58
CA MET A 102 -5.37 6.24 -2.89
C MET A 102 -4.01 6.95 -2.76
N ARG A 103 -3.95 8.02 -1.97
CA ARG A 103 -2.69 8.73 -1.68
C ARG A 103 -1.66 7.84 -0.99
N GLN A 104 -2.06 6.99 -0.04
CA GLN A 104 -1.16 6.02 0.58
C GLN A 104 -0.54 5.07 -0.44
N ILE A 105 -1.34 4.53 -1.37
CA ILE A 105 -0.86 3.62 -2.42
C ILE A 105 0.15 4.31 -3.34
N LEU A 106 -0.16 5.52 -3.80
CA LEU A 106 0.73 6.28 -4.69
C LEU A 106 2.04 6.65 -3.99
N ARG A 107 1.98 7.00 -2.71
CA ARG A 107 3.17 7.27 -1.89
C ARG A 107 4.01 6.01 -1.70
N GLU A 108 3.39 4.87 -1.36
CA GLU A 108 4.07 3.58 -1.23
C GLU A 108 4.85 3.21 -2.49
N HIS A 109 4.24 3.42 -3.67
CA HIS A 109 4.91 3.22 -4.95
C HIS A 109 6.14 4.12 -5.11
N SER A 110 5.98 5.43 -4.88
CA SER A 110 7.06 6.41 -5.02
C SER A 110 8.23 6.11 -4.08
N ASP A 111 7.94 5.86 -2.80
CA ASP A 111 8.93 5.56 -1.77
C ASP A 111 9.67 4.24 -2.12
N SER A 112 8.93 3.19 -2.45
CA SER A 112 9.51 1.88 -2.80
C SER A 112 10.38 1.95 -4.05
N THR A 113 9.95 2.69 -5.08
CA THR A 113 10.71 2.85 -6.32
C THR A 113 12.02 3.59 -6.08
N THR A 114 11.98 4.63 -5.25
CA THR A 114 13.17 5.41 -4.86
C THR A 114 14.16 4.53 -4.07
N ILE A 115 13.66 3.75 -3.12
CA ILE A 115 14.46 2.80 -2.33
C ILE A 115 15.15 1.79 -3.25
N MET A 116 14.40 1.16 -4.17
CA MET A 116 14.96 0.16 -5.08
C MET A 116 16.00 0.77 -6.03
N ALA A 117 15.78 1.99 -6.53
CA ALA A 117 16.76 2.70 -7.34
C ALA A 117 18.09 2.94 -6.58
N GLU A 118 18.03 3.33 -5.31
CA GLU A 118 19.22 3.52 -4.47
C GLU A 118 19.93 2.20 -4.15
N ILE A 119 19.18 1.13 -3.83
CA ILE A 119 19.77 -0.20 -3.62
C ILE A 119 20.50 -0.66 -4.89
N LYS A 120 19.90 -0.48 -6.07
CA LYS A 120 20.53 -0.82 -7.36
C LYS A 120 21.78 0.02 -7.61
N SER A 121 21.71 1.33 -7.37
CA SER A 121 22.83 2.26 -7.53
C SER A 121 24.04 1.81 -6.73
N ARG A 122 23.84 1.44 -5.46
CA ARG A 122 24.91 0.92 -4.60
C ARG A 122 25.35 -0.49 -4.99
N SER A 123 24.42 -1.36 -5.38
CA SER A 123 24.74 -2.73 -5.84
C SER A 123 25.64 -2.72 -7.07
N SER A 124 25.41 -1.80 -8.02
CA SER A 124 26.24 -1.60 -9.20
C SER A 124 27.69 -1.21 -8.84
N SER A 125 27.86 -0.24 -7.93
CA SER A 125 29.18 0.13 -7.40
C SER A 125 29.86 -1.03 -6.67
N ASN A 126 29.11 -1.73 -5.81
CA ASN A 126 29.62 -2.89 -5.08
C ASN A 126 30.07 -3.99 -6.04
N SER A 127 29.30 -4.29 -7.10
CA SER A 127 29.66 -5.27 -8.12
C SER A 127 31.00 -4.94 -8.78
N ARG A 128 31.20 -3.68 -9.21
CA ARG A 128 32.48 -3.21 -9.75
C ARG A 128 33.63 -3.43 -8.77
N MET A 129 33.44 -3.05 -7.51
CA MET A 129 34.46 -3.18 -6.47
C MET A 129 34.76 -4.64 -6.10
N PHE A 130 33.76 -5.52 -6.08
CA PHE A 130 33.96 -6.95 -5.88
C PHE A 130 34.75 -7.58 -7.03
N ALA A 131 34.46 -7.20 -8.27
CA ALA A 131 35.20 -7.68 -9.44
C ALA A 131 36.68 -7.30 -9.35
N GLU A 132 37.00 -6.08 -8.92
CA GLU A 132 38.39 -5.63 -8.70
C GLU A 132 39.05 -6.37 -7.53
N LEU A 133 38.35 -6.52 -6.40
CA LEU A 133 38.85 -7.23 -5.23
C LEU A 133 39.18 -8.70 -5.57
N LYS A 134 38.31 -9.38 -6.33
CA LYS A 134 38.55 -10.75 -6.80
C LYS A 134 39.83 -10.85 -7.65
N LYS A 135 40.07 -9.89 -8.54
CA LYS A 135 41.29 -9.85 -9.36
C LYS A 135 42.54 -9.73 -8.48
N ARG A 136 42.50 -8.91 -7.42
CA ARG A 136 43.62 -8.72 -6.49
C ARG A 136 43.88 -9.94 -5.61
N LEU A 137 42.83 -10.59 -5.10
CA LEU A 137 42.95 -11.76 -4.22
C LEU A 137 43.43 -13.03 -4.95
N GLY A 138 43.12 -13.14 -6.24
CA GLY A 138 43.32 -14.38 -7.00
C GLY A 138 42.29 -15.46 -6.67
N GLN A 139 42.22 -16.49 -7.50
CA GLN A 139 41.18 -17.52 -7.45
C GLN A 139 41.29 -18.40 -6.19
N ASP A 140 42.50 -18.76 -5.77
CA ASP A 140 42.73 -19.65 -4.63
C ASP A 140 42.33 -19.01 -3.31
N THR A 141 42.74 -17.75 -3.09
CA THR A 141 42.37 -16.98 -1.89
C THR A 141 40.87 -16.72 -1.85
N THR A 142 40.26 -16.38 -2.99
CA THR A 142 38.81 -16.19 -3.10
C THR A 142 38.07 -17.46 -2.68
N THR A 143 38.49 -18.62 -3.17
CA THR A 143 37.86 -19.91 -2.84
C THR A 143 37.99 -20.24 -1.34
N ARG A 144 39.14 -19.94 -0.73
CA ARG A 144 39.33 -20.10 0.73
C ARG A 144 38.37 -19.22 1.53
N ILE A 145 38.24 -17.95 1.16
CA ILE A 145 37.33 -17.02 1.84
C ILE A 145 35.86 -17.46 1.67
N VAL A 146 35.46 -17.88 0.47
CA VAL A 146 34.11 -18.40 0.20
C VAL A 146 33.79 -19.59 1.11
N ASN A 147 34.73 -20.52 1.29
CA ASN A 147 34.55 -21.68 2.17
C ASN A 147 34.39 -21.26 3.64
N MET A 148 35.15 -20.26 4.11
CA MET A 148 34.98 -19.71 5.47
C MET A 148 33.61 -19.07 5.66
N CYS A 149 33.09 -18.39 4.63
CA CYS A 149 31.82 -17.68 4.71
C CYS A 149 30.60 -18.59 4.59
N LYS A 150 30.74 -19.81 4.04
CA LYS A 150 29.60 -20.69 3.70
C LYS A 150 28.79 -21.11 4.93
N ASP A 151 29.44 -21.33 6.06
CA ASP A 151 28.80 -21.87 7.27
C ASP A 151 28.55 -20.80 8.34
N GLU A 152 28.84 -19.53 8.05
CA GLU A 152 28.62 -18.45 9.01
C GLU A 152 27.11 -18.20 9.24
N PRO A 153 26.66 -18.15 10.52
CA PRO A 153 25.26 -17.98 10.84
C PRO A 153 24.75 -16.62 10.38
N LEU A 154 23.64 -16.62 9.64
CA LEU A 154 22.95 -15.39 9.25
C LEU A 154 22.19 -14.83 10.45
N GLN A 155 22.36 -13.53 10.70
CA GLN A 155 21.55 -12.89 11.74
C GLN A 155 20.17 -12.60 11.15
N PRO A 156 19.09 -12.87 11.89
CA PRO A 156 17.75 -12.56 11.41
C PRO A 156 17.60 -11.06 11.16
N LEU A 157 16.89 -10.70 10.07
CA LEU A 157 16.67 -9.30 9.67
C LEU A 157 16.10 -8.41 10.79
N ASP A 158 15.48 -8.98 11.83
CA ASP A 158 15.45 -8.33 13.16
C ASP A 158 14.82 -9.21 14.27
N PRO A 159 15.35 -9.20 15.51
CA PRO A 159 14.61 -9.46 16.74
C PRO A 159 13.61 -8.35 17.11
N SER A 160 13.77 -7.11 16.60
CA SER A 160 12.92 -5.96 16.92
C SER A 160 11.47 -6.07 16.38
N LEU A 161 11.22 -6.91 15.37
CA LEU A 161 9.86 -7.28 14.94
C LEU A 161 9.07 -8.01 16.04
N LYS A 162 9.74 -8.72 16.98
CA LYS A 162 9.06 -9.28 18.16
C LYS A 162 8.64 -8.20 19.16
N ALA A 163 9.24 -7.01 19.11
CA ALA A 163 8.88 -5.85 19.91
C ALA A 163 7.74 -5.03 19.28
N HIS A 164 6.89 -5.63 18.43
CA HIS A 164 5.61 -5.03 18.09
C HIS A 164 4.87 -4.68 19.39
N SER A 165 4.52 -3.40 19.53
CA SER A 165 3.60 -2.93 20.57
C SER A 165 2.35 -3.82 20.56
N PHE A 166 1.70 -3.97 21.72
CA PHE A 166 0.45 -4.73 21.81
C PHE A 166 -0.54 -4.33 20.72
N PHE A 167 -0.63 -3.02 20.43
CA PHE A 167 -1.42 -2.47 19.34
C PHE A 167 -1.06 -3.05 17.96
N ALA A 168 0.22 -3.05 17.58
CA ALA A 168 0.64 -3.60 16.29
C ALA A 168 0.32 -5.11 16.16
N ARG A 169 0.41 -5.87 17.26
CA ARG A 169 0.00 -7.28 17.29
C ARG A 169 -1.51 -7.43 17.08
N CYS A 170 -2.31 -6.61 17.76
CA CYS A 170 -3.76 -6.56 17.56
C CYS A 170 -4.13 -6.21 16.11
N MET A 171 -3.46 -5.24 15.50
CA MET A 171 -3.69 -4.85 14.10
C MET A 171 -3.37 -5.98 13.13
N ILE A 172 -2.22 -6.64 13.28
CA ILE A 172 -1.85 -7.79 12.45
C ILE A 172 -2.83 -8.94 12.63
N PHE A 173 -3.32 -9.16 13.85
CA PHE A 173 -4.36 -10.16 14.11
C PHE A 173 -5.68 -9.79 13.41
N SER A 174 -6.16 -8.55 13.57
CA SER A 174 -7.35 -8.05 12.89
C SER A 174 -7.23 -8.19 11.37
N ALA A 175 -6.08 -7.83 10.80
CA ALA A 175 -5.82 -7.96 9.38
C ALA A 175 -5.94 -9.41 8.89
N LYS A 176 -5.42 -10.38 9.66
CA LYS A 176 -5.56 -11.81 9.36
C LYS A 176 -7.01 -12.28 9.40
N VAL A 177 -7.81 -11.77 10.35
CA VAL A 177 -9.23 -12.12 10.48
C VAL A 177 -10.04 -11.50 9.34
N PHE A 178 -9.94 -10.19 9.13
CA PHE A 178 -10.74 -9.49 8.12
C PHE A 178 -10.32 -9.82 6.69
N GLY A 179 -9.03 -10.04 6.44
CA GLY A 179 -8.51 -10.46 5.13
C GLY A 179 -8.71 -11.95 4.83
N HIS A 180 -9.31 -12.73 5.71
CA HIS A 180 -9.54 -14.16 5.46
C HIS A 180 -10.74 -14.37 4.51
N ILE A 181 -10.64 -15.33 3.58
CA ILE A 181 -11.72 -15.62 2.62
C ILE A 181 -13.04 -16.00 3.32
N ASN A 182 -12.97 -16.63 4.50
CA ASN A 182 -14.17 -16.95 5.29
C ASN A 182 -14.92 -15.69 5.72
N THR A 183 -14.22 -14.58 5.98
CA THR A 183 -14.86 -13.31 6.33
C THR A 183 -15.56 -12.71 5.12
N VAL A 184 -14.93 -12.80 3.93
CA VAL A 184 -15.56 -12.43 2.66
C VAL A 184 -16.81 -13.29 2.37
N ALA A 185 -16.73 -14.60 2.62
CA ALA A 185 -17.87 -15.50 2.47
C ALA A 185 -18.99 -15.18 3.45
N LEU A 186 -18.67 -14.94 4.73
CA LEU A 186 -19.62 -14.53 5.75
C LEU A 186 -20.31 -13.22 5.40
N TYR A 187 -19.58 -12.25 4.85
CA TYR A 187 -20.13 -11.00 4.34
C TYR A 187 -21.23 -11.26 3.30
N TRP A 188 -20.95 -12.05 2.26
CA TRP A 188 -21.94 -12.37 1.23
C TRP A 188 -23.12 -13.19 1.75
N VAL A 189 -22.88 -14.10 2.70
CA VAL A 189 -23.96 -14.82 3.39
C VAL A 189 -24.87 -13.86 4.12
N ALA A 190 -24.32 -12.87 4.84
CA ALA A 190 -25.11 -11.85 5.52
C ALA A 190 -25.94 -11.00 4.54
N ILE A 191 -25.36 -10.60 3.40
CA ILE A 191 -26.09 -9.88 2.33
C ILE A 191 -27.22 -10.75 1.75
N ALA A 192 -26.96 -12.03 1.48
CA ALA A 192 -27.98 -12.95 0.95
C ALA A 192 -29.14 -13.17 1.93
N ILE A 193 -28.84 -13.32 3.22
CA ILE A 193 -29.85 -13.42 4.28
C ILE A 193 -30.69 -12.13 4.31
N TRP A 194 -30.05 -10.96 4.30
CA TRP A 194 -30.76 -9.68 4.28
C TRP A 194 -31.67 -9.50 3.05
N LEU A 195 -31.19 -9.90 1.86
CA LEU A 195 -32.00 -9.93 0.63
C LEU A 195 -33.23 -10.85 0.79
N GLY A 196 -33.06 -12.02 1.41
CA GLY A 196 -34.16 -12.95 1.68
C GLY A 196 -35.26 -12.35 2.57
N PHE A 197 -34.88 -11.55 3.57
CA PHE A 197 -35.84 -10.83 4.43
C PHE A 197 -36.56 -9.67 3.73
N GLY A 198 -36.09 -9.24 2.55
CA GLY A 198 -36.71 -8.17 1.77
C GLY A 198 -38.20 -8.42 1.49
N HIS A 199 -38.57 -9.66 1.15
CA HIS A 199 -39.97 -10.02 0.89
C HIS A 199 -40.85 -9.86 2.13
N SER A 200 -40.41 -10.36 3.29
CA SER A 200 -41.14 -10.21 4.55
C SER A 200 -41.24 -8.76 5.04
N CYS A 201 -40.29 -7.91 4.65
CA CYS A 201 -40.30 -6.47 4.95
C CYS A 201 -40.95 -5.62 3.84
N GLY A 202 -41.59 -6.25 2.84
CA GLY A 202 -42.29 -5.58 1.75
C GLY A 202 -41.40 -4.71 0.85
N TRP A 203 -40.10 -4.97 0.80
CA TRP A 203 -39.11 -4.19 0.04
C TRP A 203 -39.17 -2.68 0.30
N THR A 204 -39.49 -2.30 1.54
CA THR A 204 -39.67 -0.90 1.94
C THR A 204 -38.38 -0.08 1.87
N ASN A 205 -38.49 1.24 1.70
CA ASN A 205 -37.34 2.16 1.77
C ASN A 205 -36.58 2.02 3.11
N ARG A 206 -37.30 1.70 4.19
CA ARG A 206 -36.72 1.49 5.52
C ARG A 206 -35.84 0.23 5.58
N TRP A 207 -36.24 -0.85 4.90
CA TRP A 207 -35.40 -2.04 4.74
C TRP A 207 -34.09 -1.74 3.99
N GLN A 208 -34.14 -0.88 2.96
CA GLN A 208 -32.96 -0.40 2.23
C GLN A 208 -32.07 0.52 3.09
N LEU A 209 -32.66 1.42 3.88
CA LEU A 209 -31.91 2.31 4.77
C LEU A 209 -31.13 1.55 5.84
N TYR A 210 -31.68 0.47 6.40
CA TYR A 210 -30.99 -0.33 7.40
C TYR A 210 -29.72 -1.01 6.88
N ILE A 211 -29.74 -1.53 5.64
CA ILE A 211 -28.51 -2.08 5.06
C ILE A 211 -27.53 -0.99 4.71
N ASN A 212 -28.02 0.17 4.25
CA ASN A 212 -27.18 1.29 3.88
C ASN A 212 -26.34 1.75 5.07
N ASP A 213 -26.99 1.98 6.20
CA ASP A 213 -26.38 2.38 7.47
C ASP A 213 -25.43 1.29 8.00
N SER A 214 -25.84 0.01 7.97
CA SER A 214 -25.01 -1.10 8.43
C SER A 214 -23.75 -1.30 7.58
N THR A 215 -23.89 -1.22 6.25
CA THR A 215 -22.76 -1.39 5.32
C THR A 215 -21.82 -0.19 5.34
N SER A 216 -22.36 1.02 5.42
CA SER A 216 -21.57 2.26 5.57
C SER A 216 -20.78 2.27 6.88
N ALA A 217 -21.38 1.83 8.00
CA ALA A 217 -20.66 1.68 9.27
C ALA A 217 -19.50 0.67 9.17
N LEU A 218 -19.75 -0.50 8.55
CA LEU A 218 -18.71 -1.50 8.30
C LEU A 218 -17.62 -0.94 7.40
N MET A 219 -17.99 -0.20 6.36
CA MET A 219 -17.08 0.41 5.40
C MET A 219 -16.15 1.43 6.09
N VAL A 220 -16.69 2.36 6.89
CA VAL A 220 -15.89 3.32 7.69
C VAL A 220 -14.89 2.57 8.59
N PHE A 221 -15.34 1.50 9.24
CA PHE A 221 -14.45 0.67 10.06
C PHE A 221 -13.33 0.02 9.23
N VAL A 222 -13.67 -0.60 8.10
CA VAL A 222 -12.71 -1.27 7.22
C VAL A 222 -11.71 -0.27 6.63
N PHE A 223 -12.15 0.93 6.23
CA PHE A 223 -11.28 2.02 5.78
C PHE A 223 -10.28 2.44 6.85
N ALA A 224 -10.77 2.73 8.06
CA ALA A 224 -9.91 3.12 9.17
C ALA A 224 -8.90 2.02 9.51
N LEU A 225 -9.36 0.76 9.51
CA LEU A 225 -8.51 -0.40 9.76
C LEU A 225 -7.43 -0.56 8.68
N LEU A 226 -7.80 -0.47 7.40
CA LEU A 226 -6.89 -0.63 6.26
C LEU A 226 -5.86 0.51 6.21
N THR A 227 -6.29 1.75 6.44
CA THR A 227 -5.43 2.94 6.49
C THR A 227 -4.39 2.80 7.61
N CYS A 228 -4.81 2.29 8.78
CA CYS A 228 -3.91 2.05 9.90
C CYS A 228 -2.98 0.85 9.66
N LEU A 229 -3.50 -0.22 9.05
CA LEU A 229 -2.72 -1.41 8.71
C LEU A 229 -1.58 -1.07 7.73
N ARG A 230 -1.87 -0.29 6.68
CA ARG A 230 -0.88 0.19 5.71
C ARG A 230 0.22 1.02 6.37
N GLU A 231 -0.13 1.94 7.26
CA GLU A 231 0.85 2.72 8.02
C GLU A 231 1.73 1.84 8.92
N CYS A 232 1.14 0.81 9.55
CA CYS A 232 1.90 -0.15 10.36
C CYS A 232 2.88 -0.98 9.50
N TYR A 233 2.46 -1.42 8.32
CA TYR A 233 3.32 -2.15 7.39
C TYR A 233 4.42 -1.27 6.81
N SER A 234 4.11 -0.03 6.41
CA SER A 234 5.11 0.93 5.93
C SER A 234 6.23 1.13 6.95
N LYS A 235 5.90 1.33 8.24
CA LYS A 235 6.90 1.43 9.32
C LYS A 235 7.77 0.18 9.42
N CYS A 236 7.17 -1.00 9.31
CA CYS A 236 7.89 -2.26 9.38
C CYS A 236 8.85 -2.43 8.18
N THR A 237 8.38 -2.12 6.98
CA THR A 237 9.17 -2.14 5.75
C THR A 237 10.35 -1.19 5.84
N MET A 238 10.15 0.03 6.37
CA MET A 238 11.23 1.00 6.54
C MET A 238 12.32 0.53 7.50
N THR A 239 11.98 -0.19 8.58
CA THR A 239 12.98 -0.81 9.46
C THR A 239 13.81 -1.86 8.72
N CYS A 240 13.16 -2.73 7.92
CA CYS A 240 13.86 -3.72 7.10
C CYS A 240 14.80 -3.07 6.08
N VAL A 241 14.32 -2.03 5.40
CA VAL A 241 15.10 -1.25 4.43
C VAL A 241 16.29 -0.58 5.12
N ASP A 242 16.10 0.04 6.28
CA ASP A 242 17.20 0.66 7.03
C ASP A 242 18.31 -0.34 7.37
N ALA A 243 17.96 -1.55 7.80
CA ALA A 243 18.93 -2.61 8.07
C ALA A 243 19.70 -3.06 6.81
N ILE A 244 19.03 -3.15 5.66
CA ILE A 244 19.67 -3.41 4.36
C ILE A 244 20.63 -2.27 4.01
N PHE A 245 20.19 -1.01 4.12
CA PHE A 245 21.01 0.16 3.81
C PHE A 245 22.26 0.26 4.69
N ARG A 246 22.14 -0.02 5.99
CA ARG A 246 23.29 -0.08 6.91
C ARG A 246 24.30 -1.13 6.50
N THR A 247 23.80 -2.30 6.13
CA THR A 247 24.66 -3.41 5.69
C THR A 247 25.35 -3.04 4.37
N ASP A 248 24.61 -2.50 3.40
CA ASP A 248 25.16 -2.11 2.11
C ASP A 248 26.16 -0.96 2.21
N ALA A 249 25.89 0.06 3.03
CA ALA A 249 26.83 1.15 3.27
C ALA A 249 28.11 0.65 3.95
N THR A 250 28.00 -0.33 4.86
CA THR A 250 29.16 -0.95 5.51
C THR A 250 29.99 -1.77 4.51
N ILE A 251 29.34 -2.51 3.61
CA ILE A 251 30.01 -3.22 2.50
C ILE A 251 30.74 -2.23 1.61
N GLU A 252 30.05 -1.17 1.17
CA GLU A 252 30.60 -0.13 0.30
C GLU A 252 31.85 0.50 0.93
N LEU A 253 31.76 0.92 2.20
CA LEU A 253 32.87 1.54 2.92
C LEU A 253 34.08 0.61 2.99
N LYS A 254 33.90 -0.66 3.37
CA LYS A 254 35.01 -1.62 3.45
C LYS A 254 35.60 -1.97 2.09
N LEU A 255 34.77 -2.06 1.04
CA LEU A 255 35.25 -2.29 -0.32
C LEU A 255 36.07 -1.11 -0.84
N ARG A 256 35.63 0.13 -0.55
CA ARG A 256 36.38 1.35 -0.89
C ARG A 256 37.72 1.40 -0.17
N GLU A 257 37.77 1.02 1.12
CA GLU A 257 39.02 0.89 1.89
C GLU A 257 40.00 -0.10 1.22
N LEU A 258 39.50 -1.27 0.82
CA LEU A 258 40.33 -2.34 0.22
C LEU A 258 40.81 -2.01 -1.20
N ASN A 259 39.96 -1.38 -1.99
CA ASN A 259 40.27 -1.07 -3.39
C ASN A 259 40.92 0.29 -3.59
N GLN A 260 40.85 1.18 -2.59
CA GLN A 260 41.13 2.62 -2.71
C GLN A 260 40.22 3.31 -3.74
N ASP A 261 38.96 2.86 -3.84
CA ASP A 261 37.98 3.37 -4.80
C ASP A 261 37.33 4.68 -4.30
N GLN A 262 37.58 5.78 -5.01
CA GLN A 262 37.01 7.09 -4.74
C GLN A 262 35.89 7.49 -5.74
N LEU A 263 35.51 6.60 -6.65
CA LEU A 263 34.52 6.91 -7.68
C LEU A 263 33.11 6.97 -7.05
N PRO A 264 32.31 8.00 -7.35
CA PRO A 264 30.97 8.13 -6.79
C PRO A 264 30.04 7.02 -7.30
N ASN A 265 28.98 6.75 -6.53
CA ASN A 265 27.90 5.86 -6.95
C ASN A 265 27.16 6.46 -8.16
N LEU A 266 26.92 5.64 -9.17
CA LEU A 266 26.23 6.07 -10.38
C LEU A 266 24.72 6.18 -10.14
N PRO A 267 24.05 7.18 -10.72
CA PRO A 267 22.60 7.27 -10.67
C PRO A 267 21.97 6.10 -11.42
N GLU A 268 20.93 5.51 -10.82
CA GLU A 268 20.08 4.51 -11.45
C GLU A 268 18.73 5.11 -11.79
N ILE A 269 18.27 4.86 -13.02
CA ILE A 269 16.97 5.32 -13.50
C ILE A 269 16.03 4.13 -13.54
N VAL A 270 14.96 4.20 -12.76
CA VAL A 270 13.86 3.26 -12.84
C VAL A 270 12.82 3.84 -13.81
N SER A 271 12.71 3.22 -14.97
CA SER A 271 11.72 3.60 -15.98
C SER A 271 10.35 3.01 -15.64
N PRO A 272 9.26 3.77 -15.82
CA PRO A 272 7.91 3.27 -15.61
C PRO A 272 7.57 2.20 -16.66
N ARG A 273 6.67 1.29 -16.30
CA ARG A 273 6.16 0.28 -17.22
C ARG A 273 5.34 0.94 -18.32
N LYS A 274 5.56 0.51 -19.58
CA LYS A 274 4.72 0.91 -20.70
C LYS A 274 3.36 0.23 -20.56
N GLU A 275 2.29 1.03 -20.53
CA GLU A 275 0.92 0.57 -20.32
C GLU A 275 0.02 1.05 -21.45
N GLY A 276 -1.13 0.38 -21.61
CA GLY A 276 -2.13 0.76 -22.62
C GLY A 276 -2.78 2.12 -22.32
N CYS A 277 -3.46 2.69 -23.33
CA CYS A 277 -4.13 3.99 -23.21
C CYS A 277 -5.18 4.01 -22.08
N PHE A 278 -5.96 2.93 -21.94
CA PHE A 278 -7.01 2.88 -20.92
C PHE A 278 -6.43 2.78 -19.50
N GLN A 279 -5.39 1.97 -19.29
CA GLN A 279 -4.67 1.93 -18.02
C GLN A 279 -4.04 3.29 -17.68
N THR A 280 -3.51 3.98 -18.69
CA THR A 280 -2.97 5.33 -18.53
C THR A 280 -4.05 6.32 -18.05
N ALA A 281 -5.26 6.24 -18.59
CA ALA A 281 -6.39 7.06 -18.12
C ALA A 281 -6.74 6.77 -16.64
N ILE A 282 -6.71 5.51 -16.23
CA ILE A 282 -6.90 5.12 -14.82
C ILE A 282 -5.82 5.73 -13.93
N TYR A 283 -4.56 5.79 -14.38
CA TYR A 283 -3.49 6.43 -13.61
C TYR A 283 -3.71 7.94 -13.43
N TYR A 284 -4.23 8.63 -14.45
CA TYR A 284 -4.62 10.04 -14.29
C TYR A 284 -5.77 10.21 -13.30
N TYR A 285 -6.77 9.33 -13.35
CA TYR A 285 -7.90 9.36 -12.43
C TYR A 285 -7.47 9.08 -10.98
N ALA A 286 -6.65 8.05 -10.76
CA ALA A 286 -6.10 7.71 -9.46
C ALA A 286 -5.30 8.87 -8.84
N ASP A 287 -4.52 9.56 -9.66
CA ASP A 287 -3.73 10.71 -9.22
C ASP A 287 -4.61 11.95 -8.98
N LEU A 288 -5.69 12.13 -9.76
CA LEU A 288 -6.69 13.17 -9.49
C LEU A 288 -7.30 13.01 -8.10
N ILE A 289 -7.73 11.80 -7.75
CA ILE A 289 -8.33 11.48 -6.44
C ILE A 289 -7.31 11.56 -5.31
N GLY A 290 -6.13 10.96 -5.50
CA GLY A 290 -5.10 10.87 -4.48
C GLY A 290 -4.32 12.18 -4.23
N THR A 291 -4.60 13.25 -4.96
CA THR A 291 -3.89 14.54 -4.80
C THR A 291 -4.78 15.63 -4.20
N LEU A 292 -4.21 16.82 -3.99
CA LEU A 292 -4.95 18.00 -3.51
C LEU A 292 -6.20 18.27 -4.35
N VAL A 293 -6.15 17.98 -5.66
CA VAL A 293 -7.27 18.25 -6.56
C VAL A 293 -8.51 17.49 -6.12
N GLY A 294 -8.38 16.20 -5.76
CA GLY A 294 -9.48 15.39 -5.22
C GLY A 294 -10.07 15.99 -3.94
N ILE A 295 -9.22 16.47 -3.03
CA ILE A 295 -9.66 17.12 -1.79
C ILE A 295 -10.38 18.46 -2.07
N VAL A 296 -9.90 19.25 -3.03
CA VAL A 296 -10.59 20.49 -3.43
C VAL A 296 -11.96 20.16 -4.03
N ILE A 297 -12.05 19.14 -4.88
CA ILE A 297 -13.33 18.67 -5.44
C ILE A 297 -14.27 18.24 -4.31
N LEU A 298 -13.78 17.48 -3.33
CA LEU A 298 -14.56 17.08 -2.16
C LEU A 298 -15.14 18.29 -1.42
N VAL A 299 -14.30 19.27 -1.09
CA VAL A 299 -14.72 20.47 -0.36
C VAL A 299 -15.77 21.23 -1.17
N LEU A 300 -15.60 21.37 -2.49
CA LEU A 300 -16.57 22.02 -3.36
C LEU A 300 -17.91 21.28 -3.39
N VAL A 301 -17.89 19.95 -3.45
CA VAL A 301 -19.11 19.12 -3.41
C VAL A 301 -19.83 19.29 -2.08
N ILE A 302 -19.11 19.29 -0.95
CA ILE A 302 -19.70 19.52 0.38
C ILE A 302 -20.32 20.93 0.46
N ILE A 303 -19.61 21.95 -0.02
CA ILE A 303 -20.13 23.34 -0.04
C ILE A 303 -21.41 23.41 -0.90
N ALA A 304 -21.40 22.81 -2.09
CA ALA A 304 -22.56 22.79 -2.97
C ALA A 304 -23.75 22.05 -2.33
N TRP A 305 -23.50 20.92 -1.66
CA TRP A 305 -24.52 20.17 -0.94
C TRP A 305 -25.13 20.99 0.21
N VAL A 306 -24.32 21.65 1.05
CA VAL A 306 -24.80 22.54 2.12
C VAL A 306 -25.62 23.70 1.53
N ALA A 307 -25.13 24.31 0.44
CA ALA A 307 -25.84 25.40 -0.23
C ALA A 307 -27.18 24.97 -0.85
N ALA A 308 -27.34 23.70 -1.22
CA ALA A 308 -28.59 23.15 -1.73
C ALA A 308 -29.62 22.88 -0.62
N GLY A 309 -29.21 22.78 0.65
CA GLY A 309 -30.10 22.46 1.79
C GLY A 309 -31.37 23.30 1.89
N PRO A 310 -31.29 24.65 1.80
CA PRO A 310 -32.46 25.52 1.83
C PRO A 310 -33.46 25.26 0.71
N ILE A 311 -33.00 24.85 -0.49
CA ILE A 311 -33.86 24.60 -1.66
C ILE A 311 -34.73 23.36 -1.41
N PHE A 312 -34.15 22.33 -0.79
CA PHE A 312 -34.81 21.07 -0.46
C PHE A 312 -35.45 21.07 0.94
N LYS A 313 -35.45 22.21 1.63
CA LYS A 313 -35.97 22.35 3.01
C LYS A 313 -35.37 21.36 4.01
N HIS A 314 -34.13 20.91 3.76
CA HIS A 314 -33.45 19.90 4.57
C HIS A 314 -34.25 18.60 4.74
N ASP A 315 -35.02 18.23 3.72
CA ASP A 315 -35.80 16.99 3.71
C ASP A 315 -34.92 15.74 3.52
N ARG A 316 -35.54 14.56 3.50
CA ARG A 316 -34.81 13.29 3.31
C ARG A 316 -34.10 13.20 1.95
N THR A 317 -34.65 13.85 0.94
CA THR A 317 -34.10 13.92 -0.42
C THR A 317 -32.76 14.66 -0.40
N TRP A 318 -32.65 15.73 0.40
CA TRP A 318 -31.41 16.47 0.58
C TRP A 318 -30.32 15.67 1.30
N TRP A 319 -30.69 14.99 2.39
CA TRP A 319 -29.78 14.13 3.15
C TRP A 319 -29.23 13.01 2.23
N LEU A 320 -30.12 12.24 1.59
CA LEU A 320 -29.73 11.13 0.70
C LEU A 320 -28.90 11.53 -0.53
N PHE A 321 -28.91 12.81 -0.93
CA PHE A 321 -28.19 13.28 -2.10
C PHE A 321 -26.67 13.09 -1.97
N ILE A 322 -26.09 13.45 -0.81
CA ILE A 322 -24.64 13.30 -0.60
C ILE A 322 -24.25 11.83 -0.52
N GLY A 323 -25.07 10.99 0.14
CA GLY A 323 -24.88 9.55 0.17
C GLY A 323 -24.93 8.92 -1.22
N THR A 324 -25.83 9.38 -2.10
CA THR A 324 -25.92 8.90 -3.48
C THR A 324 -24.68 9.26 -4.30
N TYR A 325 -24.19 10.49 -4.18
CA TYR A 325 -22.93 10.90 -4.82
C TYR A 325 -21.76 10.05 -4.32
N ALA A 326 -21.61 9.97 -3.00
CA ALA A 326 -20.52 9.23 -2.36
C ALA A 326 -20.56 7.75 -2.74
N GLY A 327 -21.72 7.10 -2.72
CA GLY A 327 -21.86 5.70 -3.11
C GLY A 327 -21.49 5.45 -4.58
N LEU A 328 -21.92 6.29 -5.51
CA LEU A 328 -21.56 6.15 -6.93
C LEU A 328 -20.07 6.35 -7.19
N VAL A 329 -19.47 7.37 -6.59
CA VAL A 329 -18.04 7.65 -6.78
C VAL A 329 -17.19 6.60 -6.03
N GLY A 330 -17.52 6.28 -4.79
CA GLY A 330 -16.86 5.26 -3.97
C GLY A 330 -16.91 3.88 -4.62
N LEU A 331 -18.02 3.51 -5.26
CA LEU A 331 -18.09 2.30 -6.09
C LEU A 331 -17.03 2.31 -7.17
N PHE A 332 -16.97 3.35 -8.01
CA PHE A 332 -15.99 3.40 -9.09
C PHE A 332 -14.55 3.46 -8.56
N ASP A 333 -14.32 4.24 -7.50
CA ASP A 333 -13.04 4.38 -6.82
C ASP A 333 -12.56 3.05 -6.25
N SER A 334 -13.44 2.22 -5.70
CA SER A 334 -13.08 0.89 -5.19
C SER A 334 -12.49 -0.02 -6.27
N PHE A 335 -13.03 0.00 -7.49
CA PHE A 335 -12.49 -0.75 -8.63
C PHE A 335 -11.15 -0.18 -9.08
N VAL A 336 -11.03 1.15 -9.18
CA VAL A 336 -9.78 1.79 -9.58
C VAL A 336 -8.70 1.52 -8.54
N LEU A 337 -8.97 1.77 -7.27
CA LEU A 337 -8.05 1.58 -6.16
C LEU A 337 -7.55 0.14 -6.10
N ARG A 338 -8.43 -0.82 -6.39
CA ARG A 338 -8.05 -2.23 -6.49
C ARG A 338 -7.11 -2.54 -7.64
N ASN A 339 -7.39 -1.99 -8.82
CA ASN A 339 -6.50 -2.12 -9.98
C ASN A 339 -5.13 -1.46 -9.73
N ILE A 340 -5.11 -0.25 -9.16
CA ILE A 340 -3.89 0.49 -8.85
C ILE A 340 -3.04 -0.26 -7.82
N GLN A 341 -3.64 -0.78 -6.74
CA GLN A 341 -2.92 -1.55 -5.73
C GLN A 341 -2.17 -2.74 -6.34
N ALA A 342 -2.84 -3.51 -7.22
CA ALA A 342 -2.18 -4.63 -7.88
C ALA A 342 -1.02 -4.19 -8.78
N LYS A 343 -1.21 -3.11 -9.55
CA LYS A 343 -0.16 -2.54 -10.41
C LYS A 343 1.06 -2.05 -9.61
N VAL A 344 0.83 -1.43 -8.45
CA VAL A 344 1.91 -1.01 -7.55
C VAL A 344 2.67 -2.22 -7.01
N HIS A 345 1.97 -3.26 -6.53
CA HIS A 345 2.62 -4.48 -6.03
C HIS A 345 3.41 -5.23 -7.11
N ASP A 346 2.88 -5.30 -8.34
CA ASP A 346 3.60 -5.89 -9.48
C ASP A 346 4.88 -5.09 -9.79
N SER A 347 4.78 -3.76 -9.83
CA SER A 347 5.94 -2.87 -10.06
C SER A 347 7.03 -3.06 -9.00
N ILE A 348 6.66 -3.11 -7.72
CA ILE A 348 7.60 -3.35 -6.61
C ILE A 348 8.24 -4.73 -6.74
N SER A 349 7.44 -5.76 -7.03
CA SER A 349 7.95 -7.13 -7.23
C SER A 349 8.96 -7.20 -8.38
N ASP A 350 8.68 -6.54 -9.50
CA ASP A 350 9.59 -6.50 -10.66
C ASP A 350 10.91 -5.81 -10.29
N GLN A 351 10.87 -4.69 -9.57
CA GLN A 351 12.08 -4.01 -9.10
C GLN A 351 12.89 -4.86 -8.12
N THR A 352 12.24 -5.56 -7.20
CA THR A 352 12.91 -6.49 -6.28
C THR A 352 13.57 -7.64 -7.03
N GLN A 353 12.94 -8.16 -8.10
CA GLN A 353 13.54 -9.19 -8.95
C GLN A 353 14.79 -8.68 -9.67
N LEU A 354 14.81 -7.42 -10.12
CA LEU A 354 16.02 -6.82 -10.70
C LEU A 354 17.16 -6.71 -9.68
N VAL A 355 16.87 -6.26 -8.45
CA VAL A 355 17.86 -6.25 -7.36
C VAL A 355 18.40 -7.65 -7.10
N ARG A 356 17.51 -8.66 -7.07
CA ARG A 356 17.91 -10.06 -6.92
C ARG A 356 18.84 -10.52 -8.03
N ALA A 357 18.55 -10.20 -9.29
CA ALA A 357 19.40 -10.57 -10.42
C ALA A 357 20.81 -9.95 -10.31
N CYS A 358 20.90 -8.68 -9.88
CA CYS A 358 22.18 -8.04 -9.59
C CYS A 358 22.96 -8.78 -8.49
N ASP A 359 22.27 -9.20 -7.42
CA ASP A 359 22.91 -9.97 -6.35
C ASP A 359 23.41 -11.32 -6.87
N GLU A 360 22.57 -12.06 -7.58
CA GLU A 360 22.92 -13.37 -8.13
C GLU A 360 24.15 -13.29 -9.05
N GLN A 361 24.29 -12.19 -9.81
CA GLN A 361 25.49 -11.93 -10.60
C GLN A 361 26.74 -11.75 -9.73
N ILE A 362 26.69 -10.96 -8.65
CA ILE A 362 27.84 -10.79 -7.73
C ILE A 362 28.23 -12.13 -7.11
N PHE A 363 27.25 -12.94 -6.69
CA PHE A 363 27.51 -14.26 -6.11
C PHE A 363 28.14 -15.22 -7.14
N ALA A 364 27.64 -15.22 -8.37
CA ALA A 364 28.20 -16.01 -9.47
C ALA A 364 29.65 -15.58 -9.77
N ASP A 365 29.90 -14.28 -9.85
CA ASP A 365 31.23 -13.71 -10.07
C ASP A 365 32.20 -14.10 -8.95
N LEU A 366 31.75 -14.16 -7.70
CA LEU A 366 32.56 -14.62 -6.56
C LEU A 366 32.63 -16.15 -6.42
N SER A 367 31.89 -16.91 -7.25
CA SER A 367 31.71 -18.36 -7.12
C SER A 367 31.20 -18.78 -5.73
N MET A 368 30.33 -17.95 -5.15
CA MET A 368 29.76 -18.13 -3.82
C MET A 368 28.37 -18.75 -3.91
N PRO A 369 28.02 -19.73 -3.06
CA PRO A 369 26.66 -20.24 -2.99
C PRO A 369 25.70 -19.17 -2.46
N LEU A 370 24.51 -19.11 -3.06
CA LEU A 370 23.43 -18.26 -2.54
C LEU A 370 22.96 -18.78 -1.17
N PRO A 371 22.66 -17.88 -0.21
CA PRO A 371 22.00 -18.24 1.03
C PRO A 371 20.67 -18.98 0.75
N PRO A 372 20.26 -19.90 1.64
CA PRO A 372 18.97 -20.57 1.50
C PRO A 372 17.83 -19.55 1.46
N LEU A 373 16.96 -19.67 0.46
CA LEU A 373 15.79 -18.83 0.32
C LEU A 373 14.79 -19.14 1.44
N SER A 374 14.37 -18.11 2.16
CA SER A 374 13.13 -18.19 2.91
C SER A 374 11.97 -18.33 1.91
N THR A 375 11.20 -19.41 2.02
CA THR A 375 10.07 -19.69 1.12
C THR A 375 8.75 -19.66 1.90
N HIS A 376 7.73 -19.04 1.30
CA HIS A 376 6.35 -19.13 1.78
C HIS A 376 5.73 -20.43 1.26
N SER A 377 5.59 -21.44 2.12
CA SER A 377 4.78 -22.61 1.84
C SER A 377 3.37 -22.41 2.41
N HIS A 378 2.47 -21.87 1.60
CA HIS A 378 1.03 -21.85 1.91
C HIS A 378 0.26 -22.60 0.82
N HIS A 379 0.22 -23.93 0.94
CA HIS A 379 -0.53 -24.84 0.07
C HIS A 379 -2.00 -25.02 0.49
N SER A 380 -2.66 -23.99 1.04
CA SER A 380 -4.08 -24.11 1.41
C SER A 380 -5.02 -23.77 0.25
N LEU A 381 -6.15 -24.47 0.15
CA LEU A 381 -7.23 -24.17 -0.82
C LEU A 381 -7.74 -22.74 -0.65
N THR A 382 -7.88 -22.30 0.60
CA THR A 382 -8.23 -20.94 1.01
C THR A 382 -7.34 -19.89 0.34
N HIS A 383 -6.03 -20.11 0.37
CA HIS A 383 -5.06 -19.18 -0.24
C HIS A 383 -5.13 -19.19 -1.77
N ARG A 384 -5.41 -20.34 -2.40
CA ARG A 384 -5.64 -20.39 -3.85
C ARG A 384 -6.89 -19.60 -4.26
N LEU A 385 -7.99 -19.75 -3.52
CA LEU A 385 -9.22 -19.00 -3.75
C LEU A 385 -9.01 -17.50 -3.54
N SER A 386 -8.31 -17.14 -2.47
CA SER A 386 -7.89 -15.77 -2.17
C SER A 386 -7.12 -15.14 -3.35
N ARG A 387 -6.08 -15.82 -3.85
CA ARG A 387 -5.29 -15.35 -5.00
C ARG A 387 -6.10 -15.25 -6.30
N SER A 388 -7.00 -16.20 -6.55
CA SER A 388 -7.87 -16.12 -7.73
C SER A 388 -8.81 -14.92 -7.65
N MET A 389 -9.42 -14.68 -6.48
CA MET A 389 -10.24 -13.50 -6.23
C MET A 389 -9.41 -12.22 -6.38
N ASP A 390 -8.18 -12.23 -5.88
CA ASP A 390 -7.25 -11.10 -5.96
C ASP A 390 -6.93 -10.73 -7.41
N LYS A 391 -6.63 -11.72 -8.24
CA LYS A 391 -6.35 -11.55 -9.67
C LYS A 391 -7.57 -11.08 -10.47
N ILE A 392 -8.76 -11.59 -10.16
CA ILE A 392 -9.99 -11.20 -10.86
C ILE A 392 -10.36 -9.76 -10.48
N SER A 393 -10.44 -9.46 -9.18
CA SER A 393 -10.86 -8.16 -8.66
C SER A 393 -9.98 -6.99 -9.10
N SER A 394 -8.69 -7.21 -9.33
CA SER A 394 -7.73 -6.20 -9.78
C SER A 394 -7.63 -6.03 -11.30
N HIS A 395 -8.33 -6.86 -12.07
CA HIS A 395 -8.23 -6.85 -13.52
C HIS A 395 -8.83 -5.57 -14.13
N LEU A 396 -8.25 -5.11 -15.24
CA LEU A 396 -8.69 -3.91 -15.96
C LEU A 396 -10.18 -3.93 -16.34
N LEU A 397 -10.68 -5.12 -16.73
CA LEU A 397 -12.09 -5.32 -17.07
C LEU A 397 -13.03 -5.08 -15.89
N MET A 398 -12.55 -5.26 -14.65
CA MET A 398 -13.38 -4.95 -13.47
C MET A 398 -13.59 -3.45 -13.34
N VAL A 399 -12.60 -2.62 -13.67
CA VAL A 399 -12.77 -1.15 -13.70
C VAL A 399 -13.80 -0.75 -14.75
N VAL A 400 -13.77 -1.38 -15.93
CA VAL A 400 -14.79 -1.17 -16.97
C VAL A 400 -16.17 -1.61 -16.48
N ALA A 401 -16.26 -2.76 -15.82
CA ALA A 401 -17.52 -3.24 -15.24
C ALA A 401 -18.05 -2.27 -14.17
N GLY A 402 -17.18 -1.71 -13.33
CA GLY A 402 -17.52 -0.68 -12.35
C GLY A 402 -18.07 0.59 -12.99
N LEU A 403 -17.47 1.05 -14.09
CA LEU A 403 -17.97 2.19 -14.87
C LEU A 403 -19.36 1.90 -15.46
N ILE A 404 -19.54 0.74 -16.09
CA ILE A 404 -20.83 0.32 -16.65
C ILE A 404 -21.90 0.23 -15.56
N LEU A 405 -21.55 -0.33 -14.40
CA LEU A 405 -22.46 -0.45 -13.27
C LEU A 405 -22.86 0.93 -12.73
N THR A 406 -21.91 1.85 -12.59
CA THR A 406 -22.16 3.23 -12.15
C THR A 406 -23.12 3.94 -13.12
N ILE A 407 -22.89 3.82 -14.42
CA ILE A 407 -23.80 4.36 -15.46
C ILE A 407 -25.19 3.72 -15.35
N GLY A 408 -25.25 2.40 -15.15
CA GLY A 408 -26.49 1.67 -14.96
C GLY A 408 -27.30 2.16 -13.75
N CYS A 409 -26.65 2.40 -12.61
CA CYS A 409 -27.26 3.00 -11.43
C CYS A 409 -27.81 4.40 -11.74
N ILE A 410 -27.03 5.28 -12.38
CA ILE A 410 -27.46 6.62 -12.78
C ILE A 410 -28.68 6.57 -13.71
N MET A 411 -28.67 5.68 -14.70
CA MET A 411 -29.80 5.48 -15.61
C MET A 411 -31.05 5.02 -14.88
N ALA A 412 -30.93 4.02 -13.98
CA ALA A 412 -32.03 3.52 -13.17
C ALA A 412 -32.62 4.61 -12.26
N SER A 413 -31.78 5.37 -11.57
CA SER A 413 -32.21 6.50 -10.73
C SER A 413 -32.89 7.60 -11.54
N SER A 414 -32.38 7.87 -12.74
CA SER A 414 -32.96 8.87 -13.66
C SER A 414 -34.34 8.44 -14.17
N MET A 415 -34.53 7.17 -14.52
CA MET A 415 -35.85 6.62 -14.88
C MET A 415 -36.85 6.71 -13.72
N MET A 416 -36.35 6.59 -12.48
CA MET A 416 -37.14 6.75 -11.26
C MET A 416 -37.23 8.21 -10.78
N HIS A 417 -36.87 9.17 -11.64
CA HIS A 417 -36.94 10.61 -11.39
C HIS A 417 -36.25 11.05 -10.09
N TRP A 418 -35.16 10.38 -9.72
CA TRP A 418 -34.41 10.64 -8.49
C TRP A 418 -35.27 10.64 -7.21
N SER A 419 -36.36 9.86 -7.22
CA SER A 419 -37.13 9.55 -6.02
C SER A 419 -36.26 8.90 -4.94
N VAL A 420 -36.74 8.83 -3.69
CA VAL A 420 -36.03 8.19 -2.58
C VAL A 420 -35.53 6.78 -2.96
N THR A 421 -36.38 5.97 -3.60
CA THR A 421 -35.99 4.63 -4.07
C THR A 421 -34.96 4.68 -5.19
N GLY A 422 -35.09 5.65 -6.12
CA GLY A 422 -34.09 5.89 -7.15
C GLY A 422 -32.71 6.25 -6.57
N GLN A 423 -32.66 7.10 -5.54
CA GLN A 423 -31.42 7.46 -4.83
C GLN A 423 -30.82 6.27 -4.09
N LEU A 424 -31.63 5.49 -3.40
CA LEU A 424 -31.18 4.29 -2.68
C LEU A 424 -30.60 3.22 -3.62
N ILE A 425 -31.11 3.07 -4.85
CA ILE A 425 -30.52 2.18 -5.87
C ILE A 425 -29.12 2.64 -6.29
N SER A 426 -28.86 3.95 -6.25
CA SER A 426 -27.53 4.52 -6.53
C SER A 426 -26.67 4.68 -5.26
N ASN A 427 -27.11 4.17 -4.11
CA ASN A 427 -26.34 4.23 -2.87
C ASN A 427 -26.08 2.83 -2.28
N VAL A 428 -27.13 2.03 -2.10
CA VAL A 428 -27.06 0.73 -1.42
C VAL A 428 -26.27 -0.33 -2.19
N PRO A 429 -26.59 -0.69 -3.45
CA PRO A 429 -25.77 -1.63 -4.21
C PRO A 429 -24.32 -1.16 -4.38
N PRO A 430 -24.05 0.13 -4.71
CA PRO A 430 -22.70 0.68 -4.70
C PRO A 430 -21.95 0.44 -3.39
N SER A 431 -22.55 0.79 -2.25
CA SER A 431 -21.94 0.64 -0.92
C SER A 431 -21.65 -0.81 -0.55
N ILE A 432 -22.53 -1.75 -0.93
CA ILE A 432 -22.29 -3.20 -0.74
C ILE A 432 -21.05 -3.64 -1.52
N ILE A 433 -20.96 -3.28 -2.80
CA ILE A 433 -19.87 -3.70 -3.67
C ILE A 433 -18.55 -3.07 -3.22
N GLU A 434 -18.55 -1.78 -2.90
CA GLU A 434 -17.40 -1.06 -2.36
C GLU A 434 -16.89 -1.70 -1.07
N THR A 435 -17.77 -1.99 -0.11
CA THR A 435 -17.40 -2.67 1.15
C THR A 435 -16.72 -4.01 0.89
N PHE A 436 -17.25 -4.78 -0.07
CA PHE A 436 -16.63 -6.03 -0.49
C PHE A 436 -15.22 -5.83 -1.06
N PHE A 437 -15.02 -4.85 -1.92
CA PHE A 437 -13.69 -4.50 -2.43
C PHE A 437 -12.74 -4.07 -1.32
N MET A 438 -13.20 -3.28 -0.35
CA MET A 438 -12.39 -2.87 0.81
C MET A 438 -11.93 -4.06 1.66
N ILE A 439 -12.78 -5.06 1.87
CA ILE A 439 -12.38 -6.30 2.56
C ILE A 439 -11.33 -7.07 1.72
N ILE A 440 -11.52 -7.18 0.40
CA ILE A 440 -10.54 -7.84 -0.48
C ILE A 440 -9.21 -7.07 -0.51
N LEU A 441 -9.22 -5.75 -0.40
CA LEU A 441 -8.01 -4.93 -0.37
C LEU A 441 -7.13 -5.27 0.84
N ILE A 442 -7.75 -5.58 2.00
CA ILE A 442 -7.03 -6.10 3.18
C ILE A 442 -6.34 -7.42 2.83
N THR A 443 -7.05 -8.35 2.17
CA THR A 443 -6.48 -9.63 1.73
C THR A 443 -5.28 -9.43 0.82
N GLY A 444 -5.42 -8.58 -0.20
CA GLY A 444 -4.33 -8.27 -1.13
C GLY A 444 -3.14 -7.59 -0.44
N GLN A 445 -3.38 -6.75 0.57
CA GLN A 445 -2.32 -6.12 1.35
C GLN A 445 -1.57 -7.14 2.22
N ASN A 446 -2.28 -8.06 2.86
CA ASN A 446 -1.66 -9.10 3.68
C ASN A 446 -0.74 -10.00 2.86
N ASP A 447 -1.20 -10.42 1.68
CA ASP A 447 -0.43 -11.27 0.79
C ASP A 447 0.82 -10.53 0.25
N ALA A 448 0.66 -9.24 -0.11
CA ALA A 448 1.76 -8.40 -0.57
C ALA A 448 2.81 -8.13 0.52
N ASP A 449 2.41 -7.75 1.74
CA ASP A 449 3.31 -7.52 2.87
C ASP A 449 4.05 -8.82 3.25
N ALA A 450 3.35 -9.95 3.27
CA ALA A 450 3.98 -11.25 3.53
C ALA A 450 5.07 -11.58 2.50
N LYS A 451 4.81 -11.30 1.21
CA LYS A 451 5.80 -11.49 0.14
C LYS A 451 6.97 -10.51 0.26
N ALA A 452 6.69 -9.22 0.47
CA ALA A 452 7.70 -8.17 0.61
C ALA A 452 8.65 -8.46 1.78
N ARG A 453 8.15 -8.93 2.92
CA ARG A 453 8.98 -9.32 4.08
C ARG A 453 9.98 -10.42 3.74
N ILE A 454 9.53 -11.46 3.03
CA ILE A 454 10.43 -12.54 2.59
C ILE A 454 11.48 -12.01 1.63
N GLU A 455 11.08 -11.20 0.65
CA GLU A 455 11.99 -10.66 -0.33
C GLU A 455 13.06 -9.76 0.29
N LEU A 456 12.67 -8.85 1.19
CA LEU A 456 13.60 -8.01 1.95
C LEU A 456 14.52 -8.83 2.87
N THR A 457 14.00 -9.86 3.53
CA THR A 457 14.81 -10.79 4.34
C THR A 457 15.86 -11.50 3.49
N ASN A 458 15.47 -11.97 2.30
CA ASN A 458 16.37 -12.63 1.37
C ASN A 458 17.44 -11.66 0.83
N ILE A 459 17.09 -10.40 0.52
CA ILE A 459 18.07 -9.35 0.16
C ILE A 459 19.06 -9.18 1.32
N TYR A 460 18.56 -8.97 2.53
CA TYR A 460 19.38 -8.76 3.71
C TYR A 460 20.36 -9.91 3.98
N HIS A 461 19.91 -11.16 3.91
CA HIS A 461 20.78 -12.33 4.08
C HIS A 461 21.88 -12.39 3.01
N ARG A 462 21.57 -12.02 1.75
CA ARG A 462 22.59 -11.91 0.70
C ARG A 462 23.60 -10.81 1.03
N ARG A 463 23.15 -9.66 1.51
CA ARG A 463 24.05 -8.56 1.94
C ARG A 463 24.94 -8.97 3.11
N GLN A 464 24.40 -9.62 4.13
CA GLN A 464 25.21 -10.15 5.23
C GLN A 464 26.31 -11.09 4.74
N ARG A 465 25.98 -11.99 3.82
CA ARG A 465 26.96 -12.93 3.27
C ARG A 465 28.06 -12.23 2.47
N LEU A 466 27.71 -11.21 1.69
CA LEU A 466 28.68 -10.35 1.01
C LEU A 466 29.55 -9.56 2.01
N LEU A 467 28.97 -9.07 3.10
CA LEU A 467 29.71 -8.39 4.16
C LEU A 467 30.74 -9.32 4.82
N SER A 468 30.34 -10.54 5.17
CA SER A 468 31.24 -11.58 5.70
C SER A 468 32.44 -11.81 4.78
N PHE A 469 32.19 -11.91 3.46
CA PHE A 469 33.27 -12.05 2.49
C PHE A 469 34.26 -10.89 2.54
N VAL A 470 33.78 -9.66 2.56
CA VAL A 470 34.64 -8.46 2.62
C VAL A 470 35.44 -8.40 3.92
N VAL A 471 34.83 -8.75 5.05
CA VAL A 471 35.52 -8.79 6.36
C VAL A 471 36.67 -9.79 6.32
N ASN A 472 36.43 -11.00 5.82
CA ASN A 472 37.44 -12.05 5.73
C ASN A 472 38.52 -11.72 4.69
N ALA A 473 38.17 -11.08 3.57
CA ALA A 473 39.12 -10.59 2.58
C ALA A 473 40.12 -9.59 3.15
N ARG A 474 39.66 -8.67 4.02
CA ARG A 474 40.54 -7.72 4.72
C ARG A 474 41.60 -8.39 5.59
N GLY A 475 41.32 -9.58 6.13
CA GLY A 475 42.31 -10.35 6.89
C GLY A 475 43.43 -10.96 6.04
N GLN A 476 43.22 -11.06 4.72
CA GLN A 476 44.14 -11.70 3.77
C GLN A 476 44.92 -10.69 2.91
N VAL A 477 44.34 -9.50 2.69
CA VAL A 477 45.03 -8.36 2.09
C VAL A 477 45.77 -7.66 3.23
N GLY A 478 47.09 -7.79 3.31
CA GLY A 478 47.91 -7.09 4.31
C GLY A 478 47.66 -5.57 4.27
N PRO A 479 47.98 -4.81 5.35
CA PRO A 479 47.86 -3.36 5.32
C PRO A 479 48.66 -2.83 4.12
N ALA A 480 47.99 -2.07 3.26
CA ALA A 480 48.62 -1.38 2.14
C ALA A 480 49.63 -0.35 2.65
#